data_AF-A0A6A0QZP2-F1
#
_entry.id   AF-A0A6A0QZP2-F1
#
_cell.length_a   1.000
_cell.length_b   1.000
_cell.length_c   1.000
_cell.angle_alpha   90.00
_cell.angle_beta   90.00
_cell.angle_gamma   90.00
#
_symmetry.space_group_name_H-M   'P 1'
#
loop_
_entity.id
_entity.type
_entity.pdbx_description
1 polymer ?
#
loop_
_entity_poly.entity_id
_entity_poly.type
_entity_poly.pdbx_seq_one_letter_code
_entity_poly.pdbx_strand_id
1 'polypeptide(L)'
;MDLHQFLQGRSITFRGNLPLDEGTGAKLALLFRLQERVKDLDRVELMARRIDNFTTEEATYWLSRILHFNKPSNRWAVAGMRIMLGGLPGDPAITEMLRELSDRN
;
A
#
# COMPACT_ATOMS: atom_id res chain seq x y z
N MET A 1 13.73 16.68 -11.29
CA MET A 1 12.81 16.97 -10.16
C MET A 1 13.24 16.06 -9.03
N ASP A 2 14.07 16.63 -8.17
CA ASP A 2 14.94 15.97 -7.20
C ASP A 2 14.21 15.54 -5.93
N LEU A 3 14.02 14.24 -5.77
CA LEU A 3 13.62 13.64 -4.49
C LEU A 3 14.71 13.82 -3.41
N HIS A 4 15.93 14.20 -3.82
CA HIS A 4 17.07 14.43 -2.93
C HIS A 4 16.94 15.65 -2.01
N GLN A 5 16.14 16.66 -2.34
CA GLN A 5 16.10 17.88 -1.54
C GLN A 5 15.20 17.79 -0.29
N PHE A 6 14.41 16.72 -0.13
CA PHE A 6 13.43 16.60 0.95
C PHE A 6 13.94 15.86 2.21
N LEU A 7 15.18 15.36 2.22
CA LEU A 7 15.77 14.58 3.32
C LEU A 7 16.80 15.40 4.12
N GLN A 8 16.44 16.63 4.47
CA GLN A 8 17.33 17.57 5.16
C GLN A 8 17.72 17.06 6.56
N GLY A 9 18.96 16.64 6.72
CA GLY A 9 19.65 16.63 8.02
C GLY A 9 20.29 15.30 8.47
N ARG A 10 19.92 14.17 7.87
CA ARG A 10 20.65 12.91 8.03
C ARG A 10 20.78 12.26 6.68
N SER A 11 22.01 12.23 6.15
CA SER A 11 22.31 11.48 4.95
C SER A 11 21.90 10.03 5.19
N ILE A 12 20.86 9.55 4.51
CA ILE A 12 20.65 8.12 4.39
C ILE A 12 21.91 7.64 3.68
N THR A 13 22.82 7.01 4.42
CA THR A 13 24.02 6.41 3.85
C THR A 13 23.53 5.37 2.85
N PHE A 14 23.65 5.65 1.56
CA PHE A 14 23.27 4.72 0.51
C PHE A 14 24.10 3.44 0.69
N ARG A 15 23.47 2.34 1.12
CA ARG A 15 24.12 1.06 1.46
C ARG A 15 24.20 0.09 0.26
N GLY A 16 24.41 0.58 -0.96
CA GLY A 16 24.40 -0.26 -2.18
C GLY A 16 22.99 -0.45 -2.76
N ASN A 17 22.77 -1.55 -3.52
CA ASN A 17 21.53 -1.82 -4.27
C ASN A 17 20.31 -1.66 -3.35
N LEU A 18 19.53 -0.60 -3.56
CA LEU A 18 18.25 -0.43 -2.88
C LEU A 18 17.43 -1.70 -3.18
N PRO A 19 16.86 -2.40 -2.18
CA PRO A 19 16.03 -3.60 -2.42
C PRO A 19 14.66 -3.21 -2.98
N LEU A 20 14.65 -2.26 -3.92
CA LEU A 20 13.49 -1.74 -4.62
C LEU A 20 13.48 -2.40 -6.00
N ASP A 21 13.12 -3.68 -6.02
CA ASP A 21 12.79 -4.37 -7.25
C ASP A 21 11.39 -3.95 -7.75
N GLU A 22 11.02 -4.42 -8.94
CA GLU A 22 9.74 -4.08 -9.57
C GLU A 22 8.54 -4.40 -8.67
N GLY A 23 8.55 -5.56 -8.01
CA GLY A 23 7.48 -5.99 -7.10
C GLY A 23 7.38 -5.10 -5.87
N THR A 24 8.52 -4.76 -5.24
CA THR A 24 8.57 -3.88 -4.08
C THR A 24 8.12 -2.47 -4.43
N GLY A 25 8.54 -1.97 -5.61
CA GLY A 25 8.06 -0.69 -6.15
C GLY A 25 6.55 -0.68 -6.36
N ALA A 26 5.99 -1.74 -6.93
CA ALA A 26 4.55 -1.87 -7.16
C ALA A 26 3.75 -1.91 -5.85
N LYS A 27 4.22 -2.67 -4.86
CA LYS A 27 3.61 -2.74 -3.51
C LYS A 27 3.61 -1.37 -2.80
N LEU A 28 4.73 -0.66 -2.82
CA LEU A 28 4.81 0.68 -2.23
C LEU A 28 3.88 1.68 -2.94
N ALA A 29 3.86 1.66 -4.27
CA ALA A 29 2.97 2.51 -5.05
C ALA A 29 1.49 2.22 -4.72
N LEU A 30 1.12 0.95 -4.59
CA LEU A 30 -0.21 0.53 -4.17
C LEU A 30 -0.55 1.08 -2.78
N LEU A 31 0.31 0.86 -1.79
CA LEU A 31 0.06 1.34 -0.43
C LEU A 31 -0.16 2.86 -0.39
N PHE A 32 0.72 3.64 -1.04
CA PHE A 32 0.58 5.09 -1.06
C PHE A 32 -0.66 5.57 -1.79
N ARG A 33 -1.08 4.85 -2.84
CA ARG A 33 -2.30 5.18 -3.58
C ARG A 33 -3.55 4.83 -2.78
N LEU A 34 -3.56 3.70 -2.10
CA LEU A 34 -4.72 3.23 -1.35
C LEU A 34 -4.89 3.96 -0.02
N GLN A 35 -3.82 4.34 0.67
CA GLN A 35 -3.93 5.12 1.92
C GLN A 35 -4.48 6.53 1.68
N GLU A 36 -4.35 7.08 0.47
CA GLU A 36 -4.79 8.46 0.18
C GLU A 36 -6.25 8.69 0.63
N ARG A 37 -6.49 9.63 1.55
CA ARG A 37 -7.83 9.96 2.11
C ARG A 37 -8.43 8.90 3.07
N VAL A 38 -7.67 7.89 3.47
CA VAL A 38 -8.05 6.99 4.57
C VAL A 38 -7.42 7.54 5.86
N LYS A 39 -8.25 8.00 6.80
CA LYS A 39 -7.79 8.57 8.08
C LYS A 39 -7.59 7.53 9.18
N ASP A 40 -8.21 6.37 8.99
CA ASP A 40 -8.20 5.26 9.92
C ASP A 40 -6.89 4.47 9.72
N LEU A 41 -5.99 4.55 10.70
CA LEU A 41 -4.66 3.95 10.62
C LEU A 41 -4.68 2.43 10.71
N ASP A 42 -5.62 1.84 11.44
CA ASP A 42 -5.78 0.38 11.52
C ASP A 42 -6.12 -0.18 10.13
N ARG A 43 -6.99 0.52 9.38
CA ARG A 43 -7.29 0.15 8.00
C ARG A 43 -6.07 0.28 7.09
N VAL A 44 -5.25 1.32 7.29
CA VAL A 44 -4.00 1.50 6.53
C VAL A 44 -3.00 0.38 6.84
N GLU A 45 -2.84 0.01 8.11
CA GLU A 45 -1.99 -1.09 8.53
C GLU A 45 -2.47 -2.42 7.94
N LEU A 46 -3.77 -2.70 8.00
CA LEU A 46 -4.34 -3.94 7.45
C LEU A 46 -4.12 -4.02 5.93
N MET A 47 -4.31 -2.91 5.21
CA MET A 47 -3.96 -2.83 3.79
C MET A 47 -2.47 -3.10 3.57
N ALA A 48 -1.59 -2.48 4.34
CA ALA A 48 -0.14 -2.66 4.20
C ALA A 48 0.27 -4.14 4.40
N ARG A 49 -0.20 -4.78 5.46
CA ARG A 49 0.08 -6.20 5.74
C ARG A 49 -0.42 -7.13 4.63
N ARG A 50 -1.57 -6.83 4.03
CA ARG A 50 -2.11 -7.63 2.92
C ARG A 50 -1.38 -7.40 1.60
N ILE A 51 -1.01 -6.15 1.31
CA ILE A 51 -0.20 -5.80 0.12
C ILE A 51 1.19 -6.43 0.21
N ASP A 52 1.78 -6.50 1.40
CA ASP A 52 3.09 -7.12 1.60
C ASP A 52 3.11 -8.60 1.17
N ASN A 53 1.99 -9.30 1.38
CA ASN A 53 1.79 -10.69 0.97
C ASN A 53 1.53 -10.87 -0.53
N PHE A 54 1.37 -9.81 -1.32
CA PHE A 54 1.18 -9.94 -2.76
C PHE A 54 2.42 -10.52 -3.44
N THR A 55 2.20 -11.33 -4.46
CA THR A 55 3.22 -11.63 -5.45
C THR A 55 3.55 -10.38 -6.29
N THR A 56 4.70 -10.40 -6.98
CA THR A 56 5.05 -9.34 -7.94
C THR A 56 3.97 -9.16 -9.00
N GLU A 57 3.42 -10.25 -9.52
CA GLU A 57 2.37 -10.21 -10.55
C GLU A 57 1.09 -9.56 -10.03
N GLU A 58 0.62 -9.94 -8.84
CA GLU A 58 -0.57 -9.34 -8.23
C GLU A 58 -0.39 -7.84 -7.98
N ALA A 59 0.77 -7.45 -7.44
CA ALA A 59 1.06 -6.04 -7.16
C ALA A 59 1.07 -5.22 -8.47
N THR A 60 1.75 -5.69 -9.51
CA THR A 60 1.80 -5.02 -10.81
C THR A 60 0.44 -5.01 -11.51
N TYR A 61 -0.31 -6.10 -11.44
CA TYR A 61 -1.67 -6.20 -11.98
C TYR A 61 -2.60 -5.16 -11.35
N TRP A 62 -2.67 -5.12 -10.01
CA TRP A 62 -3.54 -4.18 -9.31
C TRP A 62 -3.08 -2.73 -9.50
N LEU A 63 -1.77 -2.48 -9.56
CA LEU A 63 -1.24 -1.15 -9.88
C LEU A 63 -1.66 -0.70 -11.28
N SER A 64 -1.62 -1.60 -12.26
CA SER A 64 -2.11 -1.32 -13.62
C SER A 64 -3.60 -0.97 -13.62
N ARG A 65 -4.42 -1.72 -12.84
CA ARG A 65 -5.87 -1.49 -12.70
C ARG A 65 -6.24 -0.11 -12.12
N ILE A 66 -5.38 0.48 -11.29
CA ILE A 66 -5.66 1.80 -10.67
C ILE A 66 -5.05 2.97 -11.44
N LEU A 67 -4.12 2.73 -12.36
CA LEU A 67 -3.44 3.80 -13.13
C LEU A 67 -3.87 3.89 -14.59
N HIS A 68 -4.03 2.76 -15.28
CA HIS A 68 -4.03 2.75 -16.75
C HIS A 68 -5.41 2.72 -17.43
N PHE A 69 -6.51 2.74 -16.65
CA PHE A 69 -7.87 2.76 -17.21
C PHE A 69 -8.49 4.16 -17.16
N ASN A 70 -9.76 4.27 -17.59
CA ASN A 70 -10.49 5.51 -17.51
C ASN A 70 -10.70 5.97 -16.05
N LYS A 71 -10.90 7.28 -15.85
CA LYS A 71 -11.00 7.88 -14.52
C LYS A 71 -12.07 7.20 -13.62
N PRO A 72 -13.31 6.92 -14.09
CA PRO A 72 -14.27 6.15 -13.31
C PRO A 72 -13.76 4.78 -12.87
N SER A 73 -13.25 3.97 -13.79
CA SER A 73 -12.75 2.62 -13.50
C SER A 73 -11.60 2.63 -12.49
N ASN A 74 -10.64 3.55 -12.63
CA ASN A 74 -9.54 3.70 -11.67
C ASN A 74 -10.06 4.03 -10.26
N ARG A 75 -11.05 4.94 -10.15
CA ARG A 75 -11.64 5.29 -8.85
C ARG A 75 -12.37 4.11 -8.23
N TRP A 76 -13.11 3.32 -9.01
CA TRP A 76 -13.78 2.13 -8.52
C TRP A 76 -12.80 1.07 -8.06
N ALA A 77 -11.72 0.84 -8.81
CA ALA A 77 -10.65 -0.07 -8.41
C ALA A 77 -10.04 0.36 -7.08
N VAL A 78 -9.69 1.65 -6.91
CA VAL A 78 -9.16 2.19 -5.65
C VAL A 78 -10.16 2.00 -4.50
N ALA A 79 -11.43 2.34 -4.70
CA ALA A 79 -12.45 2.20 -3.67
C ALA A 79 -12.68 0.73 -3.27
N GLY A 80 -12.80 -0.15 -4.26
CA GLY A 80 -12.97 -1.58 -4.05
C GLY A 80 -11.78 -2.21 -3.33
N MET A 81 -10.55 -1.88 -3.74
CA MET A 81 -9.34 -2.37 -3.07
C MET A 81 -9.24 -1.90 -1.62
N ARG A 82 -9.63 -0.65 -1.29
CA ARG A 82 -9.68 -0.19 0.10
C ARG A 82 -10.63 -1.00 0.96
N ILE A 83 -11.76 -1.43 0.40
CA ILE A 83 -12.72 -2.26 1.12
C ILE A 83 -12.18 -3.69 1.25
N MET A 84 -11.71 -4.28 0.15
CA MET A 84 -11.22 -5.66 0.15
C MET A 84 -9.99 -5.85 1.04
N LEU A 85 -9.07 -4.87 1.07
CA LEU A 85 -7.81 -4.98 1.79
C LEU A 85 -7.86 -4.34 3.17
N GLY A 86 -8.66 -3.29 3.38
CA GLY A 86 -8.73 -2.53 4.63
C GLY A 86 -10.07 -2.62 5.35
N GLY A 87 -10.99 -3.48 4.91
CA GLY A 87 -12.33 -3.58 5.51
C GLY A 87 -13.21 -2.34 5.29
N LEU A 88 -14.40 -2.34 5.91
CA LEU A 88 -15.29 -1.19 5.91
C LEU A 88 -14.88 -0.18 7.00
N PRO A 89 -15.09 1.14 6.80
CA PRO A 89 -14.83 2.12 7.85
C PRO A 89 -15.60 1.82 9.13
N GLY A 90 -14.91 1.80 10.27
CA GLY A 90 -15.52 1.56 11.59
C GLY A 90 -15.92 0.12 11.88
N ASP A 91 -15.50 -0.84 11.06
CA ASP A 91 -15.76 -2.26 11.29
C ASP A 91 -14.85 -2.80 12.41
N PRO A 92 -15.40 -3.29 13.54
CA PRO A 92 -14.61 -3.78 14.67
C PRO A 92 -13.76 -5.01 14.31
N ALA A 93 -14.13 -5.76 13.26
CA ALA A 93 -13.37 -6.92 12.82
C ALA A 93 -11.96 -6.56 12.34
N ILE A 94 -11.71 -5.31 11.95
CA ILE A 94 -10.38 -4.85 11.51
C ILE A 94 -9.35 -5.04 12.63
N THR A 95 -9.67 -4.62 13.84
CA THR A 95 -8.76 -4.71 15.00
C THR A 95 -8.53 -6.16 15.41
N GLU A 96 -9.56 -7.01 15.32
CA GLU A 96 -9.43 -8.45 15.56
C GLU A 96 -8.47 -9.10 14.55
N MET A 97 -8.64 -8.81 13.25
CA MET A 97 -7.76 -9.34 12.21
C MET A 97 -6.31 -8.83 12.35
N LEU A 98 -6.11 -7.57 12.74
CA LEU A 98 -4.77 -7.05 13.00
C LEU A 98 -4.09 -7.77 14.17
N ARG A 99 -4.83 -8.08 15.23
CA ARG A 99 -4.32 -8.87 16.36
C ARG A 99 -3.88 -10.27 15.89
N GLU A 100 -4.74 -10.96 15.14
CA GLU A 100 -4.42 -12.29 14.59
C GLU A 100 -3.17 -12.28 13.67
N LEU A 101 -2.98 -11.22 12.89
CA LEU A 101 -1.79 -11.06 12.05
C LEU A 101 -0.54 -10.69 12.84
N SER A 102 -0.69 -10.09 14.02
CA SER A 102 0.42 -9.78 14.91
C SER A 102 0.91 -11.01 15.67
N ASP A 103 0.00 -11.90 16.07
CA ASP A 103 0.31 -13.11 16.83
C ASP A 103 1.00 -14.21 15.99
N ARG A 104 1.05 -14.05 14.66
CA ARG A 104 1.68 -15.00 13.71
C ARG A 104 3.16 -14.73 13.43
N ASN A 105 3.69 -13.58 13.88
CA ASN A 105 5.09 -13.16 13.69
C ASN A 105 5.92 -13.39 14.96
#